data_AF-A0A6B3L6B2-F1
#
_entry.id   AF-A0A6B3L6B2-F1
#
_cell.length_a   1.000
_cell.length_b   1.000
_cell.length_c   1.000
_cell.angle_alpha   90.00
_cell.angle_beta   90.00
_cell.angle_gamma   90.00
#
_symmetry.space_group_name_H-M   'P 1'
#
loop_
_entity.id
_entity.type
_entity.pdbx_description
1 polymer ?
#
loop_
_entity_poly.entity_id
_entity_poly.type
_entity_poly.pdbx_seq_one_letter_code
_entity_poly.pdbx_strand_id
1 'polypeptide(L)'
;MPPESCFGPVHGEDALEQMARCSMVEHFDVRRVPLEQALQELRMRSECWAAAFGYEPMVFETRYSLKRMPVTLVASRSSIHSICQMLADQVGGALEYRHGAVYISGCPFPEEY
;
A
#
# COMPACT_ATOMS: atom_id res chain seq x y z
N MET A 1 -11.78 -16.17 2.94
CA MET A 1 -10.50 -16.75 3.38
C MET A 1 -9.42 -16.33 2.40
N PRO A 2 -8.19 -16.01 2.83
CA PRO A 2 -7.08 -15.78 1.92
C PRO A 2 -6.71 -17.10 1.20
N PRO A 3 -6.15 -17.05 -0.02
CA PRO A 3 -5.63 -18.24 -0.69
C PRO A 3 -4.58 -18.98 0.17
N GLU A 4 -4.50 -20.31 0.11
CA GLU A 4 -3.47 -21.09 0.83
C GLU A 4 -2.03 -20.69 0.46
N SER A 5 -1.83 -20.20 -0.77
CA SER A 5 -0.55 -19.62 -1.22
C SER A 5 -0.13 -18.36 -0.48
N CYS A 6 -0.99 -17.79 0.36
CA CYS A 6 -0.71 -16.66 1.25
C CYS A 6 -0.22 -17.10 2.64
N PHE A 7 -0.28 -18.40 2.94
CA PHE A 7 0.12 -18.97 4.21
C PHE A 7 1.40 -19.81 4.03
N GLY A 8 2.51 -19.33 4.59
CA GLY A 8 3.81 -20.00 4.59
C GLY A 8 4.84 -19.22 5.40
N PRO A 9 5.97 -19.81 5.79
CA PRO A 9 7.05 -19.10 6.47
C PRO A 9 7.75 -18.18 5.47
N VAL A 10 7.22 -16.98 5.31
CA VAL A 10 7.82 -15.93 4.51
C VAL A 10 8.61 -15.08 5.50
N HIS A 11 9.93 -15.17 5.44
CA HIS A 11 10.81 -14.42 6.33
C HIS A 11 11.28 -13.14 5.63
N GLY A 12 11.25 -12.00 6.33
CA GLY A 12 11.80 -10.75 5.82
C GLY A 12 10.84 -9.91 4.98
N GLU A 13 11.38 -9.10 4.07
CA GLU A 13 10.66 -8.08 3.29
C GLU A 13 9.61 -8.68 2.33
N ASP A 14 9.80 -9.93 1.91
CA ASP A 14 8.86 -10.69 1.07
C ASP A 14 7.53 -10.98 1.79
N ALA A 15 7.52 -11.02 3.13
CA ALA A 15 6.32 -11.31 3.92
C ALA A 15 5.30 -10.17 3.83
N LEU A 16 5.81 -8.94 3.81
CA LEU A 16 5.00 -7.73 3.71
C LEU A 16 4.39 -7.61 2.31
N GLU A 17 5.18 -7.85 1.27
CA GLU A 17 4.70 -7.82 -0.11
C GLU A 17 3.66 -8.92 -0.35
N GLN A 18 3.91 -10.14 0.12
CA GLN A 18 2.96 -11.25 0.01
C GLN A 18 1.67 -10.96 0.77
N MET A 19 1.75 -10.40 1.98
CA MET A 19 0.57 -9.93 2.70
C MET A 19 -0.21 -8.87 1.91
N ALA A 20 0.47 -7.87 1.34
CA ALA A 20 -0.19 -6.83 0.54
C ALA A 20 -0.90 -7.40 -0.70
N ARG A 21 -0.32 -8.43 -1.33
CA ARG A 21 -0.93 -9.14 -2.46
C ARG A 21 -2.15 -9.97 -2.05
N CYS A 22 -2.17 -10.48 -0.82
CA CYS A 22 -3.20 -11.37 -0.29
C CYS A 22 -4.31 -10.65 0.51
N SER A 23 -4.06 -9.42 0.95
CA SER A 23 -5.04 -8.60 1.66
C SER A 23 -5.96 -7.92 0.66
N MET A 24 -7.18 -8.44 0.53
CA MET A 24 -8.18 -7.96 -0.41
C MET A 24 -9.04 -6.88 0.23
N VAL A 25 -9.23 -5.79 -0.52
CA VAL A 25 -10.14 -4.71 -0.18
C VAL A 25 -11.38 -4.85 -1.06
N GLU A 26 -12.53 -5.12 -0.42
CA GLU A 26 -13.81 -5.27 -1.14
C GLU A 26 -14.19 -4.03 -1.93
N HIS A 27 -14.03 -2.85 -1.32
CA HIS A 27 -14.36 -1.56 -1.94
C HIS A 27 -13.48 -0.44 -1.41
N PHE A 28 -12.77 0.29 -2.28
CA PHE A 28 -11.95 1.45 -1.97
C PHE A 28 -12.37 2.60 -2.88
N ASP A 29 -12.86 3.71 -2.31
CA ASP A 29 -13.32 4.88 -3.08
C ASP A 29 -12.81 6.15 -2.41
N VAL A 30 -11.76 6.73 -3.01
CA VAL A 30 -11.20 8.00 -2.60
C VAL A 30 -11.27 8.98 -3.77
N ARG A 31 -11.76 10.20 -3.50
CA ARG A 31 -11.99 11.21 -4.56
C ARG A 31 -11.35 12.53 -4.19
N ARG A 32 -10.33 12.92 -4.95
CA ARG A 32 -9.57 14.19 -4.78
C ARG A 32 -9.07 14.41 -3.35
N VAL A 33 -8.66 13.33 -2.68
CA VAL A 33 -8.06 13.41 -1.34
C VAL A 33 -6.53 13.45 -1.46
N PRO A 34 -5.81 14.01 -0.47
CA PRO A 34 -4.36 13.87 -0.40
C PRO A 34 -3.93 12.39 -0.37
N LEU A 35 -2.83 12.06 -1.02
CA LEU A 35 -2.25 10.70 -0.99
C LEU A 35 -2.09 10.18 0.44
N GLU A 36 -1.66 11.03 1.38
CA GLU A 36 -1.52 10.66 2.79
C GLU A 36 -2.86 10.19 3.40
N GLN A 37 -3.97 10.83 3.04
CA GLN A 37 -5.29 10.43 3.51
C GLN A 37 -5.73 9.09 2.89
N ALA A 38 -5.45 8.87 1.59
CA ALA A 38 -5.74 7.59 0.94
C ALA A 38 -4.92 6.44 1.57
N LEU A 39 -3.65 6.68 1.89
CA LEU A 39 -2.79 5.72 2.57
C LEU A 39 -3.24 5.44 4.02
N GLN A 40 -3.71 6.46 4.74
CA GLN A 40 -4.28 6.29 6.08
C GLN A 40 -5.55 5.41 6.06
N GLU A 41 -6.42 5.57 5.06
CA GLU A 41 -7.59 4.71 4.91
C GLU A 41 -7.18 3.26 4.61
N LEU A 42 -6.17 3.08 3.76
CA LEU A 42 -5.65 1.76 3.43
C LEU A 42 -4.98 1.08 4.65
N ARG A 43 -4.30 1.86 5.49
CA ARG A 43 -3.72 1.42 6.76
C ARG A 43 -4.77 0.81 7.68
N MET A 44 -5.87 1.53 7.94
CA MET A 44 -6.96 1.04 8.78
C MET A 44 -7.50 -0.31 8.31
N ARG A 45 -7.59 -0.51 6.99
CA ARG A 45 -8.05 -1.77 6.38
C ARG A 45 -7.02 -2.89 6.53
N SER A 46 -5.74 -2.56 6.36
CA SER A 46 -4.64 -3.50 6.56
C SER A 46 -4.56 -4.01 8.00
N GLU A 47 -4.78 -3.14 8.98
CA GLU A 47 -4.71 -3.48 10.41
C GLU A 47 -5.79 -4.51 10.77
N CYS A 48 -7.01 -4.34 10.25
CA CYS A 48 -8.10 -5.30 10.46
C CYS A 48 -7.77 -6.70 9.90
N TRP A 49 -7.14 -6.74 8.72
CA TRP A 49 -6.71 -8.01 8.12
C TRP A 49 -5.55 -8.62 8.92
N ALA A 50 -4.53 -7.83 9.26
CA ALA A 50 -3.36 -8.30 10.00
C ALA A 50 -3.74 -8.88 11.37
N ALA A 51 -4.63 -8.19 12.12
CA ALA A 51 -5.14 -8.66 13.40
C ALA A 51 -5.91 -9.99 13.31
N ALA A 52 -6.65 -10.21 12.22
CA ALA A 52 -7.42 -11.44 12.02
C ALA A 52 -6.55 -12.68 11.74
N PHE A 53 -5.34 -12.48 11.23
CA PHE A 53 -4.45 -13.57 10.81
C PHE A 53 -3.11 -13.61 11.56
N GLY A 54 -2.91 -12.75 12.58
CA GLY A 54 -1.72 -12.75 13.43
C GLY A 54 -0.47 -12.17 12.77
N TYR A 55 -0.64 -11.22 11.84
CA TYR A 55 0.45 -10.49 11.18
C TYR A 55 0.68 -9.12 11.81
N GLU A 56 1.90 -8.58 11.65
CA GLU A 56 2.18 -7.17 11.92
C GLU A 56 1.44 -6.27 10.91
N PRO A 57 0.91 -5.11 11.35
CA PRO A 57 0.20 -4.21 10.46
C PRO A 57 1.13 -3.56 9.43
N MET A 58 0.62 -3.30 8.22
CA MET A 58 1.36 -2.57 7.20
C MET A 58 1.54 -1.11 7.62
N VAL A 59 2.79 -0.67 7.68
CA VAL A 59 3.13 0.74 7.81
C VAL A 59 3.21 1.33 6.40
N PHE A 60 2.53 2.46 6.15
CA PHE A 60 2.56 3.14 4.87
C PHE A 60 3.35 4.43 4.99
N GLU A 61 4.37 4.59 4.16
CA GLU A 61 5.22 5.77 4.12
C GLU A 61 5.25 6.38 2.72
N THR A 62 5.43 7.70 2.66
CA THR A 62 5.50 8.44 1.41
C THR A 62 6.40 9.66 1.58
N ARG A 63 7.11 10.07 0.51
CA ARG A 63 7.92 11.30 0.53
C ARG A 63 7.04 12.53 0.80
N TYR A 64 7.56 13.52 1.51
CA TYR A 64 6.85 14.75 1.89
C TYR A 64 6.22 15.48 0.70
N SER A 65 6.89 15.48 -0.46
CA SER A 65 6.40 16.11 -1.70
C SER A 65 5.13 15.44 -2.23
N LEU A 66 4.95 14.14 -2.00
CA LEU A 66 3.82 13.37 -2.52
C LEU A 66 2.61 13.36 -1.57
N LYS A 67 2.82 13.58 -0.26
CA LYS A 67 1.76 13.50 0.78
C LYS A 67 0.50 14.28 0.42
N ARG A 68 0.68 15.47 -0.15
CA ARG A 68 -0.40 16.41 -0.49
C ARG A 68 -0.90 16.27 -1.93
N MET A 69 -0.30 15.39 -2.75
CA MET A 69 -0.75 15.19 -4.12
C MET A 69 -2.17 14.62 -4.10
N PRO A 70 -3.12 15.24 -4.83
CA PRO A 70 -4.49 14.76 -4.88
C PRO A 70 -4.57 13.48 -5.71
N VAL A 71 -5.20 12.46 -5.14
CA VAL A 71 -5.44 11.17 -5.81
C VAL A 71 -6.94 10.89 -5.93
N THR A 72 -7.31 10.13 -6.94
CA THR A 72 -8.68 9.64 -7.13
C THR A 72 -8.62 8.19 -7.55
N LEU A 73 -9.17 7.29 -6.74
CA LEU A 73 -9.13 5.86 -7.01
C LEU A 73 -10.42 5.21 -6.55
N VAL A 74 -11.06 4.50 -7.49
CA VAL A 74 -12.17 3.59 -7.20
C VAL A 74 -11.70 2.19 -7.57
N ALA A 75 -11.57 1.33 -6.57
CA ALA A 75 -11.14 -0.05 -6.73
C ALA A 75 -12.11 -0.98 -6.00
N SER A 76 -12.29 -2.18 -6.51
CA SER A 76 -13.17 -3.19 -5.90
C SER A 76 -12.58 -4.55 -6.09
N ARG A 77 -12.64 -5.38 -5.02
CA ARG A 77 -11.99 -6.69 -4.96
C ARG A 77 -10.52 -6.60 -5.42
N SER A 78 -9.81 -5.60 -4.92
CA SER A 78 -8.43 -5.35 -5.28
C SER A 78 -7.53 -5.61 -4.09
N SER A 79 -6.34 -6.16 -4.34
CA SER A 79 -5.35 -6.32 -3.28
C SER A 79 -4.82 -4.96 -2.83
N ILE A 80 -4.34 -4.88 -1.59
CA ILE A 80 -3.65 -3.71 -1.07
C ILE A 80 -2.45 -3.36 -1.96
N HIS A 81 -1.71 -4.36 -2.45
CA HIS A 81 -0.64 -4.16 -3.43
C HIS A 81 -1.12 -3.44 -4.69
N SER A 82 -2.19 -3.91 -5.33
CA SER A 82 -2.73 -3.27 -6.54
C SER A 82 -3.21 -1.84 -6.27
N ILE A 83 -3.84 -1.59 -5.11
CA ILE A 83 -4.26 -0.24 -4.71
C ILE A 83 -3.04 0.67 -4.55
N CYS A 84 -2.02 0.23 -3.82
CA CYS A 84 -0.77 1.00 -3.65
C CYS A 84 -0.09 1.30 -4.99
N GLN A 85 -0.04 0.32 -5.90
CA GLN A 85 0.55 0.50 -7.22
C GLN A 85 -0.22 1.57 -8.01
N MET A 86 -1.55 1.51 -8.04
CA MET A 86 -2.38 2.52 -8.72
C MET A 86 -2.22 3.91 -8.11
N LEU A 87 -2.06 4.01 -6.78
CA LEU A 87 -1.79 5.28 -6.10
C LEU A 87 -0.39 5.82 -6.44
N ALA A 88 0.62 4.95 -6.49
CA ALA A 88 1.99 5.30 -6.88
C ALA A 88 2.02 5.82 -8.33
N ASP A 89 1.36 5.11 -9.25
CA ASP A 89 1.30 5.50 -10.67
C ASP A 89 0.65 6.88 -10.84
N GLN A 90 -0.41 7.20 -10.08
CA GLN A 90 -1.08 8.50 -10.14
C GLN A 90 -0.19 9.67 -9.70
N VAL A 91 0.73 9.44 -8.76
CA VAL A 91 1.64 10.47 -8.26
C VAL A 91 3.00 10.46 -8.97
N GLY A 92 3.14 9.64 -10.02
CA GLY A 92 4.43 9.45 -10.71
C GLY A 92 5.50 8.88 -9.78
N GLY A 93 5.10 7.98 -8.88
CA GLY A 93 5.95 7.34 -7.90
C GLY A 93 6.30 5.89 -8.25
N ALA A 94 7.13 5.29 -7.41
CA ALA A 94 7.43 3.88 -7.36
C ALA A 94 6.94 3.29 -6.03
N LEU A 95 6.50 2.03 -6.07
CA LEU A 95 6.09 1.26 -4.91
C LEU A 95 7.26 0.37 -4.46
N GLU A 96 7.67 0.50 -3.20
CA GLU A 96 8.76 -0.29 -2.62
C GLU A 96 8.31 -0.92 -1.29
N TYR A 97 8.70 -2.17 -1.05
CA TYR A 97 8.46 -2.89 0.20
C TYR A 97 9.80 -3.03 0.91
N ARG A 98 10.03 -2.26 1.97
CA ARG A 98 11.30 -2.28 2.72
C ARG A 98 11.09 -2.08 4.20
N HIS A 99 11.95 -2.62 5.05
CA HIS A 99 11.95 -2.36 6.51
C HIS A 99 10.59 -2.52 7.23
N GLY A 100 9.71 -3.40 6.75
CA GLY A 100 8.37 -3.59 7.33
C GLY A 100 7.34 -2.51 6.95
N ALA A 101 7.67 -1.64 6.00
CA ALA A 101 6.78 -0.60 5.49
C ALA A 101 6.63 -0.63 3.95
N VAL A 102 5.48 -0.15 3.51
CA VAL A 102 5.11 0.08 2.11
C VAL A 102 5.41 1.54 1.80
N TYR A 103 6.40 1.76 0.94
CA TYR A 103 6.88 3.08 0.55
C TYR A 103 6.32 3.46 -0.83
N ILE A 104 5.75 4.65 -0.92
CA ILE A 104 5.53 5.34 -2.20
C ILE A 104 6.59 6.43 -2.33
N SER A 105 7.63 6.14 -3.09
CA SER A 105 8.69 7.09 -3.43
C SER A 105 8.34 7.80 -4.73
N GLY A 106 8.71 9.07 -4.91
CA GLY A 106 8.56 9.71 -6.22
C GLY A 106 9.53 9.08 -7.21
N CYS A 107 9.21 9.03 -8.50
CA CYS A 107 10.19 8.70 -9.54
C CYS A 107 11.45 9.52 -9.26
N PRO A 108 12.65 8.93 -9.29
CA PRO A 108 13.87 9.70 -9.16
C PRO A 108 13.92 10.64 -10.37
N PHE A 109 13.38 11.85 -10.22
CA PHE A 109 14.01 12.97 -10.87
C PHE A 109 15.46 12.89 -10.43
N PRO A 110 16.45 12.88 -11.35
CA PRO A 110 17.82 13.09 -10.93
C PRO A 110 17.76 14.34 -10.05
N GLU A 111 18.33 14.22 -8.86
CA GLU A 111 18.49 15.34 -7.95
C GLU A 111 19.52 16.29 -8.61
N GLU A 112 19.15 16.91 -9.72
CA GLU A 112 19.86 18.01 -10.35
C GLU A 112 19.60 19.23 -9.46
N TYR A 113 20.46 19.33 -8.45
CA TYR A 113 20.89 20.61 -7.93
C TYR A 113 21.57 21.43 -9.03
#